data_AF-A0A7T8RER2-F1
#
_entry.id   AF-A0A7T8RER2-F1
#
_cell.length_a   1.000
_cell.length_b   1.000
_cell.length_c   1.000
_cell.angle_alpha   90.00
_cell.angle_beta   90.00
_cell.angle_gamma   90.00
#
_symmetry.space_group_name_H-M   'P 1'
#
loop_
_entity.id
_entity.type
_entity.pdbx_description
1 polymer ?
#
loop_
_entity_poly.entity_id
_entity_poly.type
_entity_poly.pdbx_seq_one_letter_code
_entity_poly.pdbx_strand_id
1 'polypeptide(L)'
;MHHAAALCFAHLLIRAHSRLTFVFPYAKAQIMPARRENSIFLNVGLTEALGNKQNYSQQLTALSGLEIAKDKLPFFNSNNSADITTLTKLGAILSPKILLMRSERYFNWEALLSK
;
A
#
# COMPACT_ATOMS: atom_id res chain seq x y z
N MET A 1 -19.65 -68.58 37.16
CA MET A 1 -19.35 -67.21 37.64
C MET A 1 -18.49 -66.38 36.68
N HIS A 2 -17.85 -66.97 35.65
CA HIS A 2 -16.98 -66.22 34.72
C HIS A 2 -17.69 -65.42 33.61
N HIS A 3 -18.92 -65.79 33.22
CA HIS A 3 -19.63 -65.15 32.11
C HIS A 3 -20.17 -63.74 32.43
N ALA A 4 -20.63 -63.52 33.67
CA ALA A 4 -21.17 -62.22 34.10
C ALA A 4 -20.08 -61.14 34.20
N ALA A 5 -18.86 -61.51 34.61
CA ALA A 5 -17.73 -60.59 34.71
C ALA A 5 -17.30 -60.07 33.33
N ALA A 6 -17.32 -60.92 32.30
CA ALA A 6 -16.95 -60.55 30.93
C ALA A 6 -17.94 -59.52 30.32
N LEU A 7 -19.24 -59.70 30.54
CA LEU A 7 -20.27 -58.76 30.09
C LEU A 7 -20.18 -57.40 30.81
N CYS A 8 -19.84 -57.42 32.10
CA CYS A 8 -19.67 -56.22 32.89
C CYS A 8 -18.44 -55.41 32.43
N PHE A 9 -17.33 -56.10 32.13
CA PHE A 9 -16.11 -55.49 31.60
C PHE A 9 -16.33 -54.89 30.19
N ALA A 10 -17.05 -55.60 29.32
CA ALA A 10 -17.41 -55.11 27.98
C ALA A 10 -18.29 -53.84 28.04
N HIS A 11 -19.29 -53.80 28.93
CA HIS A 11 -20.10 -52.60 29.14
C HIS A 11 -19.31 -51.42 29.68
N LEU A 12 -18.30 -51.68 30.54
CA LEU A 12 -17.43 -50.65 31.09
C LEU A 12 -16.51 -50.05 30.01
N LEU A 13 -15.97 -50.89 29.12
CA LEU A 13 -15.15 -50.46 27.99
C LEU A 13 -15.94 -49.62 26.97
N ILE A 14 -17.18 -50.02 26.68
CA ILE A 14 -18.07 -49.25 25.78
C ILE A 14 -18.39 -47.87 26.39
N ARG A 15 -18.76 -47.82 27.69
CA ARG A 15 -18.99 -46.53 28.39
C ARG A 15 -17.74 -45.65 28.45
N ALA A 16 -16.55 -46.22 28.56
CA ALA A 16 -15.29 -45.49 28.55
C ALA A 16 -14.98 -44.90 27.17
N HIS A 17 -15.20 -45.66 26.09
CA HIS A 17 -15.06 -45.18 24.71
C HIS A 17 -16.03 -44.03 24.39
N SER A 18 -17.28 -44.11 24.83
CA SER A 18 -18.27 -43.04 24.61
C SER A 18 -18.00 -41.75 25.40
N ARG A 19 -17.30 -41.85 26.54
CA ARG A 19 -16.89 -40.66 27.33
C ARG A 19 -15.69 -39.94 26.71
N LEU A 20 -14.78 -40.65 26.04
CA LEU A 20 -13.63 -40.07 25.34
C LEU A 20 -14.02 -39.28 24.09
N THR A 21 -15.11 -39.66 23.42
CA THR A 21 -15.61 -38.94 22.24
C THR A 21 -16.44 -37.69 22.58
N PHE A 22 -16.98 -37.58 23.80
CA PHE A 22 -17.78 -36.41 24.22
C PHE A 22 -16.96 -35.28 24.87
N VAL A 23 -15.75 -35.57 25.37
CA VAL A 23 -14.91 -34.58 26.10
C VAL A 23 -13.98 -33.77 25.19
N PHE A 24 -13.85 -34.12 23.90
CA PHE A 24 -13.02 -33.36 22.95
C PHE A 24 -13.77 -32.82 21.73
N PRO A 25 -14.65 -31.81 21.88
CA PRO A 25 -15.05 -31.01 20.73
C PRO A 25 -13.89 -30.17 20.14
N TYR A 26 -12.74 -30.07 20.85
CA TYR A 26 -11.61 -29.24 20.43
C TYR A 26 -10.49 -29.98 19.68
N ALA A 27 -10.46 -31.32 19.66
CA ALA A 27 -9.40 -32.05 18.95
C ALA A 27 -9.66 -32.18 17.43
N LYS A 28 -10.88 -31.86 16.95
CA LYS A 28 -11.22 -31.87 15.52
C LYS A 28 -11.19 -30.47 14.88
N ALA A 29 -10.75 -29.45 15.63
CA ALA A 29 -10.62 -28.07 15.15
C ALA A 29 -9.19 -27.71 14.70
N GLN A 30 -8.30 -28.69 14.52
CA GLN A 30 -6.92 -28.43 14.08
C GLN A 30 -6.57 -28.97 12.68
N ILE A 31 -7.58 -29.36 11.91
CA ILE A 31 -7.49 -29.27 10.44
C ILE A 31 -8.30 -28.04 10.01
N MET A 32 -7.97 -26.89 10.59
CA MET A 32 -8.20 -25.65 9.88
C MET A 32 -7.20 -25.62 8.72
N PRO A 33 -7.58 -25.37 7.47
CA PRO A 33 -6.64 -25.08 6.39
C PRO A 33 -6.02 -23.69 6.62
N ALA A 34 -5.28 -23.53 7.72
CA ALA A 34 -4.73 -22.29 8.20
C ALA A 34 -3.45 -21.95 7.43
N ARG A 35 -3.59 -21.52 6.18
CA ARG A 35 -2.55 -20.69 5.53
C ARG A 35 -3.00 -19.94 4.27
N ARG A 36 -3.94 -20.47 3.47
CA ARG A 36 -4.24 -19.90 2.14
C ARG A 36 -5.26 -18.77 2.15
N GLU A 37 -6.28 -18.83 3.01
CA GLU A 37 -7.32 -17.80 3.05
C GLU A 37 -6.78 -16.47 3.56
N ASN A 38 -5.98 -16.48 4.65
CA ASN A 38 -5.32 -15.27 5.13
C ASN A 38 -4.40 -14.63 4.08
N SER A 39 -3.70 -15.42 3.25
CA SER A 39 -2.86 -14.86 2.19
C SER A 39 -3.67 -14.19 1.07
N ILE A 40 -4.85 -14.71 0.75
CA ILE A 40 -5.70 -14.16 -0.31
C ILE A 40 -6.33 -12.84 0.16
N PHE A 41 -6.88 -12.79 1.37
CA PHE A 41 -7.47 -11.56 1.92
C PHE A 41 -6.43 -10.45 2.11
N LEU A 42 -5.23 -10.78 2.58
CA LEU A 42 -4.13 -9.82 2.69
C LEU A 42 -3.69 -9.31 1.31
N ASN A 43 -3.64 -10.17 0.29
CA ASN A 43 -3.18 -9.79 -1.04
C ASN A 43 -4.21 -8.94 -1.80
N VAL A 44 -5.52 -9.26 -1.67
CA VAL A 44 -6.61 -8.45 -2.25
C VAL A 44 -6.66 -7.08 -1.56
N GLY A 45 -6.60 -7.04 -0.22
CA GLY A 45 -6.57 -5.77 0.52
C GLY A 45 -5.36 -4.89 0.20
N LEU A 46 -4.18 -5.48 0.02
CA LEU A 46 -2.97 -4.72 -0.37
C LEU A 46 -3.05 -4.24 -1.83
N THR A 47 -3.61 -5.05 -2.73
CA THR A 47 -3.82 -4.67 -4.14
C THR A 47 -4.81 -3.50 -4.24
N GLU A 48 -5.90 -3.51 -3.48
CA GLU A 48 -6.86 -2.41 -3.42
C GLU A 48 -6.25 -1.13 -2.83
N ALA A 49 -5.46 -1.26 -1.76
CA ALA A 49 -4.80 -0.12 -1.14
C ALA A 49 -3.76 0.57 -2.06
N LEU A 50 -3.12 -0.20 -2.94
CA LEU A 50 -2.05 0.26 -3.84
C LEU A 50 -2.52 0.53 -5.28
N GLY A 51 -3.70 0.05 -5.70
CA GLY A 51 -4.12 -0.01 -7.11
C GLY A 51 -4.15 1.32 -7.87
N ASN A 52 -4.22 2.45 -7.16
CA ASN A 52 -4.16 3.80 -7.73
C ASN A 52 -3.07 4.67 -7.07
N LYS A 53 -2.10 4.06 -6.40
CA LYS A 53 -0.96 4.76 -5.80
C LYS A 53 0.21 4.72 -6.75
N GLN A 54 1.04 5.75 -6.68
CA GLN A 54 2.29 5.77 -7.41
C GLN A 54 3.29 4.81 -6.74
N ASN A 55 3.96 4.00 -7.55
CA ASN A 55 5.05 3.14 -7.05
C ASN A 55 6.16 4.00 -6.45
N TYR A 56 6.89 3.43 -5.50
CA TYR A 56 8.04 4.09 -4.91
C TYR A 56 9.04 4.54 -6.00
N SER A 57 9.43 5.81 -5.93
CA SER A 57 10.39 6.43 -6.84
C SER A 57 11.28 7.38 -6.05
N GLN A 58 12.59 7.24 -6.25
CA GLN A 58 13.57 8.11 -5.62
C GLN A 58 13.44 9.55 -6.12
N GLN A 59 13.01 9.75 -7.38
CA GLN A 59 12.77 11.07 -7.95
C GLN A 59 11.58 11.80 -7.30
N LEU A 60 10.48 11.09 -7.01
CA LEU A 60 9.35 11.69 -6.28
C LEU A 60 9.69 12.00 -4.84
N THR A 61 10.50 11.14 -4.22
CA THR A 61 11.01 11.35 -2.85
C THR A 61 11.87 12.62 -2.79
N ALA A 62 12.72 12.82 -3.79
CA ALA A 62 13.52 14.04 -3.92
C ALA A 62 12.64 15.29 -4.08
N LEU A 63 11.60 15.22 -4.92
CA LEU A 63 10.68 16.33 -5.13
C LEU A 63 9.85 16.66 -3.88
N SER A 64 9.41 15.65 -3.13
CA SER A 64 8.63 15.83 -1.89
C SER A 64 9.45 16.38 -0.72
N GLY A 65 10.78 16.29 -0.79
CA GLY A 65 11.68 16.81 0.25
C GLY A 65 12.02 18.30 0.11
N LEU A 66 11.52 18.98 -0.92
CA LEU A 66 11.82 20.39 -1.16
C LEU A 66 10.97 21.32 -0.28
N GLU A 67 11.56 22.42 0.15
CA GLU A 67 10.83 23.48 0.85
C GLU A 67 9.93 24.24 -0.13
N ILE A 68 8.63 24.33 0.19
CA ILE A 68 7.66 25.10 -0.59
C ILE A 68 7.83 26.58 -0.25
N ALA A 69 8.21 27.39 -1.24
CA ALA A 69 8.32 28.83 -1.10
C ALA A 69 7.83 29.56 -2.36
N LYS A 70 7.39 30.80 -2.17
CA LYS A 70 6.94 31.67 -3.27
C LYS A 70 8.10 31.97 -4.22
N ASP A 71 7.80 32.10 -5.50
CA ASP A 71 8.75 32.48 -6.56
C ASP A 71 9.94 31.51 -6.64
N LYS A 72 9.74 30.24 -6.28
CA LYS A 72 10.69 29.15 -6.45
C LYS A 72 10.22 28.17 -7.52
N LEU A 73 11.16 27.64 -8.29
CA LEU A 73 10.93 26.59 -9.27
C LEU A 73 11.76 25.35 -8.89
N PRO A 74 11.11 24.22 -8.57
CA PRO A 74 11.76 22.93 -8.45
C PRO A 74 12.34 22.46 -9.79
N PHE A 75 13.54 21.86 -9.76
CA PHE A 75 14.14 21.21 -10.93
C PHE A 75 15.01 20.02 -10.49
N PHE A 76 15.19 19.03 -11.37
CA PHE A 76 16.12 17.93 -11.13
C PHE A 76 17.55 18.38 -11.45
N ASN A 77 18.46 18.24 -10.49
CA ASN A 77 19.87 18.67 -10.65
C ASN A 77 20.80 17.49 -10.97
N SER A 78 20.36 16.25 -10.72
CA SER A 78 21.05 15.00 -11.05
C SER A 78 20.09 13.83 -10.90
N ASN A 79 20.58 12.60 -11.10
CA ASN A 79 19.76 11.41 -10.87
C ASN A 79 19.32 11.35 -9.41
N ASN A 80 18.00 11.23 -9.19
CA ASN A 80 17.38 11.08 -7.87
C ASN A 80 17.59 12.27 -6.92
N SER A 81 17.87 13.46 -7.46
CA SER A 81 18.05 14.68 -6.66
C SER A 81 17.34 15.86 -7.33
N ALA A 82 16.74 16.70 -6.51
CA ALA A 82 16.03 17.89 -6.93
C ALA A 82 16.49 19.07 -6.09
N ASP A 83 16.39 20.27 -6.66
CA ASP A 83 16.73 21.52 -6.01
C ASP A 83 15.69 22.59 -6.34
N ILE A 84 15.76 23.72 -5.64
CA ILE A 84 14.93 24.89 -5.94
C ILE A 84 15.79 26.04 -6.45
N THR A 85 15.32 26.69 -7.52
CA THR A 85 15.89 27.95 -8.00
C THR A 85 14.90 29.09 -7.81
N THR A 86 15.40 30.33 -7.71
CA THR A 86 14.54 31.51 -7.57
C THR A 86 14.12 32.00 -8.94
N LEU A 87 12.81 32.10 -9.18
CA LEU A 87 12.27 32.79 -10.34
C LEU A 87 12.50 34.29 -10.16
N THR A 88 13.17 34.91 -11.13
CA THR A 88 13.20 36.37 -11.23
C THR A 88 11.80 36.89 -11.54
N LYS A 89 11.52 38.18 -11.30
CA LYS A 89 10.21 38.78 -11.63
C LYS A 89 9.79 38.52 -13.09
N LEU A 90 10.74 38.60 -14.03
CA LEU A 90 10.50 38.26 -15.42
C LEU A 90 10.20 36.77 -15.62
N GLY A 91 10.96 35.88 -14.96
CA GLY A 91 10.68 34.44 -14.97
C GLY A 91 9.28 34.10 -14.47
N ALA A 92 8.84 34.70 -13.36
CA ALA A 92 7.52 34.49 -12.78
C ALA A 92 6.37 35.03 -13.67
N ILE A 93 6.59 36.12 -14.41
CA ILE A 93 5.61 36.67 -15.37
C ILE A 93 5.54 35.81 -16.64
N LEU A 94 6.68 35.27 -17.09
CA LEU A 94 6.78 34.50 -18.31
C LEU A 94 6.25 33.07 -18.17
N SER A 95 6.48 32.37 -17.07
CA SER A 95 6.06 30.97 -16.93
C SER A 95 4.55 30.76 -17.17
N PRO A 96 3.64 31.55 -16.57
CA PRO A 96 2.21 31.43 -16.85
C PRO A 96 1.86 31.89 -18.25
N LYS A 97 2.52 32.96 -18.74
CA LYS A 97 2.24 33.53 -20.05
C LYS A 97 2.65 32.57 -21.17
N ILE A 98 3.78 31.86 -21.06
CA ILE A 98 4.21 30.82 -22.03
C ILE A 98 3.18 29.70 -22.13
N LEU A 99 2.59 29.30 -21.01
CA LEU A 99 1.54 28.27 -21.00
C LEU A 99 0.26 28.74 -21.71
N LEU A 100 -0.07 30.04 -21.61
CA LEU A 100 -1.19 30.67 -22.33
C LEU A 100 -0.85 31.03 -23.79
N MET A 101 0.44 31.19 -24.11
CA MET A 101 0.94 31.59 -25.44
C MET A 101 0.96 30.47 -26.47
N ARG A 102 0.75 29.20 -26.08
CA ARG A 102 0.71 28.08 -27.04
C ARG A 102 -0.37 28.25 -28.13
N SER A 103 -1.29 29.22 -27.98
CA SER A 103 -2.32 29.58 -28.96
C SER A 103 -2.11 30.92 -29.69
N GLU A 104 -1.12 31.76 -29.34
CA GLU A 104 -0.99 33.12 -29.93
C GLU A 104 0.37 33.34 -30.62
N ARG A 105 0.31 33.73 -31.90
CA ARG A 105 1.46 33.75 -32.83
C ARG A 105 2.39 34.97 -32.72
N TYR A 106 2.18 35.90 -31.79
CA TYR A 106 2.99 37.11 -31.73
C TYR A 106 3.30 37.54 -30.29
N PHE A 107 4.31 36.89 -29.71
CA PHE A 107 4.90 37.39 -28.49
C PHE A 107 6.08 38.30 -28.79
N ASN A 108 6.00 39.56 -28.34
CA ASN A 108 7.07 40.52 -28.46
C ASN A 108 8.00 40.45 -27.23
N TRP A 109 9.17 39.83 -27.40
CA TRP A 109 10.18 39.65 -26.36
C TRP A 109 10.90 40.95 -25.95
N GLU A 110 11.01 41.93 -26.85
CA GLU A 110 11.70 43.22 -26.63
C GLU A 110 10.96 44.10 -25.61
N ALA A 111 9.62 44.08 -25.64
CA ALA A 111 8.78 44.87 -24.74
C ALA A 111 8.81 44.37 -23.28
N LEU A 112 9.29 43.15 -23.04
CA LEU A 112 9.31 42.52 -21.73
C LEU A 112 10.68 42.62 -21.04
N LEU A 113 11.77 42.70 -21.81
CA LEU A 113 13.13 42.89 -21.29
C LEU A 113 13.47 44.36 -20.99
N SER A 114 12.64 45.31 -21.45
CA SER A 114 12.82 46.75 -21.25
C SER A 114 12.22 47.31 -19.94
N LYS A 115 11.82 46.44 -19.00
CA LYS A 115 11.31 46.79 -17.67
C LYS A 115 12.14 46.16 -16.57
#